data_AF-A0A1X1TDM1-F1
#
_entry.id   AF-A0A1X1TDM1-F1
#
_cell.length_a   1.000
_cell.length_b   1.000
_cell.length_c   1.000
_cell.angle_alpha   90.00
_cell.angle_beta   90.00
_cell.angle_gamma   90.00
#
_symmetry.space_group_name_H-M   'P 1'
#
loop_
_entity.id
_entity.type
_entity.pdbx_description
1 polymer ?
#
loop_
_entity_poly.entity_id
_entity_poly.type
_entity_poly.pdbx_seq_one_letter_code
_entity_poly.pdbx_strand_id
1 'polypeptide(L)'
;MTFHGYVAVQSRGVVALPAEVRRRLRLDEPGAQVEITERDDGVLELRPSLPVPADQQWFWIEERQRREREVDAYVAAGEVTVHPDGDALLKHLDHLDADAGEP
;
A
#
# COMPACT_ATOMS: atom_id res chain seq x y z
N MET A 1 -0.54 0.20 -21.39
CA MET A 1 -0.64 1.23 -22.46
C MET A 1 -0.22 2.57 -21.88
N THR A 2 0.51 3.39 -22.63
CA THR A 2 0.96 4.72 -22.21
C THR A 2 0.09 5.76 -22.90
N PHE A 3 -0.42 6.77 -22.18
CA PHE A 3 -1.21 7.84 -22.79
C PHE A 3 -0.27 8.80 -23.51
N HIS A 4 -0.59 9.13 -24.76
CA HIS A 4 0.08 10.19 -25.51
C HIS A 4 -0.97 10.97 -26.30
N GLY A 5 -0.99 12.28 -26.13
CA GLY A 5 -1.96 13.16 -26.75
C GLY A 5 -1.84 14.59 -26.23
N TYR A 6 -2.57 15.50 -26.84
CA TYR A 6 -2.60 16.90 -26.42
C TYR A 6 -3.76 17.15 -25.44
N VAL A 7 -3.49 17.96 -24.43
CA VAL A 7 -4.48 18.50 -23.50
C VAL A 7 -4.35 20.01 -23.50
N ALA A 8 -5.49 20.71 -23.37
CA ALA A 8 -5.48 22.16 -23.28
C ALA A 8 -5.08 22.60 -21.87
N VAL A 9 -4.25 23.65 -21.79
CA VAL A 9 -4.03 24.39 -20.55
C VAL A 9 -5.15 25.41 -20.42
N GLN A 10 -5.96 25.26 -19.38
CA GLN A 10 -7.07 26.16 -19.09
C GLN A 10 -6.57 27.40 -18.32
N SER A 11 -7.48 28.31 -18.02
CA SER A 11 -7.18 29.49 -17.20
C SER A 11 -6.48 29.10 -15.89
N ARG A 12 -5.53 29.93 -15.44
CA ARG A 12 -4.74 29.68 -14.22
C ARG A 12 -3.84 28.44 -14.28
N GLY A 13 -3.52 27.94 -15.48
CA GLY A 13 -2.58 26.82 -15.65
C GLY A 13 -3.19 25.43 -15.36
N VAL A 14 -4.52 25.31 -15.29
CA VAL A 14 -5.17 24.04 -15.00
C VAL A 14 -5.06 23.09 -16.19
N VAL A 15 -4.51 21.90 -15.95
CA VAL A 15 -4.46 20.81 -16.93
C VAL A 15 -5.34 19.66 -16.45
N ALA A 16 -6.39 19.36 -17.20
CA ALA A 16 -7.27 18.24 -16.90
C ALA A 16 -6.64 16.94 -17.42
N LEU A 17 -6.19 16.07 -16.51
CA LEU A 17 -5.71 14.74 -16.88
C LEU A 17 -6.85 13.91 -17.50
N PRO A 18 -6.61 13.18 -18.60
CA PRO A 18 -7.63 12.31 -19.20
C PRO A 18 -8.18 11.28 -18.21
N ALA A 19 -9.45 10.91 -18.36
CA ALA A 19 -10.12 9.99 -17.43
C ALA A 19 -9.43 8.62 -17.32
N GLU A 20 -8.89 8.11 -18.43
CA GLU A 20 -8.14 6.84 -18.43
C GLU A 20 -6.82 6.93 -17.63
N VAL A 21 -6.14 8.09 -17.67
CA VAL A 21 -4.90 8.31 -16.93
C VAL A 21 -5.20 8.39 -15.44
N ARG A 22 -6.25 9.14 -15.07
CA ARG A 22 -6.67 9.28 -13.66
C ARG A 22 -7.00 7.92 -13.05
N ARG A 23 -7.87 7.13 -13.68
CA ARG A 23 -8.27 5.80 -13.19
C ARG A 23 -7.08 4.84 -13.09
N ARG A 24 -6.21 4.82 -14.10
CA ARG A 24 -5.04 3.92 -14.12
C ARG A 24 -4.05 4.25 -13.01
N LEU A 25 -3.86 5.53 -12.72
CA LEU A 25 -2.94 6.03 -11.70
C LEU A 25 -3.60 6.31 -10.35
N ARG A 26 -4.89 5.95 -10.21
CA ARG A 26 -5.72 6.18 -9.01
C ARG A 26 -5.77 7.63 -8.53
N LEU A 27 -5.66 8.57 -9.45
CA LEU A 27 -5.73 10.02 -9.17
C LEU A 27 -7.16 10.53 -8.98
N ASP A 28 -8.14 9.64 -9.08
CA ASP A 28 -9.55 9.86 -8.75
C ASP A 28 -9.90 9.45 -7.30
N GLU A 29 -8.96 8.85 -6.57
CA GLU A 29 -9.14 8.52 -5.15
C GLU A 29 -8.99 9.76 -4.25
N PRO A 30 -9.74 9.85 -3.13
CA PRO A 30 -9.63 10.96 -2.18
C PRO A 30 -8.19 11.14 -1.68
N GLY A 31 -7.72 12.39 -1.73
CA GLY A 31 -6.37 12.74 -1.27
C GLY A 31 -5.28 12.54 -2.33
N ALA A 32 -5.54 11.93 -3.49
CA ALA A 32 -4.51 11.75 -4.51
C ALA A 32 -3.79 13.06 -4.87
N GLN A 33 -2.46 13.00 -4.92
CA GLN A 33 -1.56 14.11 -5.21
C GLN A 33 -0.69 13.77 -6.42
N VAL A 34 -0.09 14.80 -7.00
CA VAL A 34 0.89 14.68 -8.07
C VAL A 34 2.07 15.56 -7.72
N GLU A 35 3.24 14.97 -7.61
CA GLU A 35 4.51 15.70 -7.58
C GLU A 35 4.81 16.22 -8.99
N ILE A 36 5.24 17.47 -9.07
CA ILE A 36 5.66 18.11 -10.32
C ILE A 36 7.15 18.45 -10.22
N THR A 37 7.95 17.92 -11.15
CA THR A 37 9.36 18.28 -11.30
C THR A 37 9.60 18.84 -12.69
N GLU A 38 10.12 20.06 -12.77
CA GLU A 38 10.69 20.59 -14.00
C GLU A 38 12.12 20.07 -14.13
N ARG A 39 12.38 19.29 -15.18
CA ARG A 39 13.71 18.76 -15.49
C ARG A 39 14.53 19.77 -16.29
N ASP A 40 15.85 19.62 -16.31
CA ASP A 40 16.77 20.51 -17.03
C ASP A 40 16.51 20.58 -18.55
N ASP A 41 15.88 19.55 -19.11
CA ASP A 41 15.47 19.49 -20.53
C ASP A 41 14.12 20.15 -20.81
N GLY A 42 13.52 20.81 -19.81
CA GLY A 42 12.23 21.49 -19.91
C GLY A 42 11.02 20.56 -19.85
N VAL A 43 11.23 19.26 -19.60
CA VAL A 43 10.14 18.31 -19.42
C VAL A 43 9.55 18.46 -18.02
N LEU A 44 8.23 18.68 -17.95
CA LEU A 44 7.48 18.54 -16.70
C LEU A 44 7.20 17.05 -16.45
N GLU A 45 7.87 16.49 -15.46
CA GLU A 45 7.61 15.15 -14.95
C GLU A 45 6.55 15.19 -13.86
N LEU A 46 5.53 14.34 -14.00
CA LEU A 46 4.43 14.23 -13.05
C LEU A 46 4.45 12.83 -12.41
N ARG A 47 4.62 12.77 -11.09
CA ARG A 47 4.60 11.49 -10.34
C ARG A 47 3.38 11.43 -9.44
N PRO A 48 2.47 10.45 -9.64
CA PRO A 48 1.37 10.21 -8.70
C PRO A 48 1.90 9.91 -7.30
N SER A 49 1.36 10.58 -6.30
CA SER A 49 1.58 10.26 -4.89
C SER A 49 0.22 10.06 -4.21
N LEU A 50 0.05 8.92 -3.56
CA LEU A 50 -1.06 8.73 -2.63
C LEU A 50 -0.56 9.20 -1.26
N PRO A 51 -1.19 10.22 -0.63
CA PRO A 51 -0.78 10.62 0.69
C PRO A 51 -1.09 9.49 1.67
N VAL A 52 -0.05 8.98 2.32
CA VAL A 52 -0.19 8.13 3.49
C VAL A 52 -0.35 9.08 4.69
N PRO A 53 -1.44 8.97 5.47
CA PRO A 53 -1.58 9.70 6.72
C PRO A 53 -0.31 9.54 7.57
N ALA A 54 0.20 10.63 8.14
CA ALA A 54 1.50 10.62 8.82
C ALA A 54 1.56 9.61 9.98
N ASP A 55 0.44 9.44 10.68
CA ASP A 55 0.21 8.46 11.75
C ASP A 55 0.15 7.01 11.26
N GLN A 56 0.05 6.77 9.95
CA GLN A 56 0.05 5.44 9.32
C GLN A 56 1.32 5.16 8.51
N GLN A 57 2.29 6.08 8.43
CA GLN A 57 3.55 5.87 7.69
C GLN A 57 4.35 4.65 8.16
N TRP A 58 4.29 4.33 9.46
CA TRP A 58 4.92 3.13 10.05
C TRP A 58 4.35 1.81 9.50
N PHE A 59 3.19 1.81 8.83
CA PHE A 59 2.66 0.66 8.10
C PHE A 59 3.38 0.40 6.78
N TRP A 60 3.85 1.46 6.15
CA TRP A 60 4.40 1.40 4.80
C TRP A 60 5.92 1.27 4.74
N ILE A 61 6.59 1.08 5.88
CA ILE A 61 8.03 0.79 5.90
C ILE A 61 8.31 -0.61 5.32
N GLU A 62 9.36 -0.73 4.52
CA GLU A 62 9.67 -1.91 3.72
C GLU A 62 9.81 -3.20 4.55
N GLU A 63 10.39 -3.09 5.75
CA GLU A 63 10.54 -4.20 6.70
C GLU A 63 9.18 -4.78 7.13
N ARG A 64 8.18 -3.91 7.30
CA ARG A 64 6.86 -4.32 7.80
C ARG A 64 5.99 -4.91 6.69
N GLN A 65 6.07 -4.33 5.49
CA GLN A 65 5.49 -4.92 4.28
C GLN A 65 6.14 -6.26 3.89
N ARG A 66 7.42 -6.48 4.24
CA ARG A 66 8.08 -7.78 4.05
C ARG A 66 7.49 -8.84 4.98
N ARG A 67 7.35 -8.51 6.28
CA ARG A 67 6.74 -9.41 7.26
C ARG A 67 5.28 -9.74 6.96
N GLU A 68 4.49 -8.78 6.50
CA GLU A 68 3.12 -9.03 6.01
C GLU A 68 3.11 -10.08 4.89
N ARG A 69 3.99 -9.94 3.88
CA ARG A 69 4.09 -10.90 2.78
C ARG A 69 4.54 -12.30 3.22
N GLU A 70 5.43 -12.37 4.21
CA GLU A 70 5.87 -13.64 4.80
C GLU A 70 4.71 -14.34 5.53
N VAL A 71 3.91 -13.59 6.30
CA VAL A 71 2.72 -14.11 6.98
C VAL A 71 1.65 -14.54 5.98
N ASP A 72 1.39 -13.75 4.94
CA ASP A 72 0.43 -14.10 3.88
C ASP A 72 0.83 -15.41 3.18
N ALA A 73 2.12 -15.59 2.90
CA ALA A 73 2.64 -16.82 2.31
C ALA A 73 2.48 -18.01 3.25
N TYR A 74 2.71 -17.82 4.55
CA TYR A 74 2.55 -18.83 5.60
C TYR A 74 1.08 -19.25 5.77
N VAL A 75 0.16 -18.29 5.76
CA VAL A 75 -1.30 -18.52 5.76
C VAL A 75 -1.74 -19.25 4.49
N ALA A 76 -1.27 -18.82 3.32
CA ALA A 76 -1.60 -19.45 2.05
C ALA A 76 -1.06 -20.88 1.93
N ALA A 77 0.10 -21.17 2.54
CA ALA A 77 0.67 -22.51 2.64
C ALA A 77 -0.10 -23.42 3.61
N GLY A 78 -1.06 -22.87 4.37
CA GLY A 78 -1.84 -23.62 5.35
C GLY A 78 -1.03 -23.99 6.60
N GLU A 79 0.10 -23.32 6.84
CA GLU A 79 0.96 -23.56 8.00
C GLU A 79 0.38 -22.94 9.30
N VAL A 80 -0.91 -22.63 9.30
CA VAL A 80 -1.64 -22.05 10.42
C VAL A 80 -2.40 -23.11 11.21
N THR A 81 -2.34 -23.01 12.54
CA THR A 81 -3.18 -23.83 13.43
C THR A 81 -4.54 -23.18 13.57
N VAL A 82 -5.60 -23.89 13.16
CA VAL A 82 -6.99 -23.44 13.34
C VAL A 82 -7.58 -24.16 14.54
N HIS A 83 -8.12 -23.40 15.49
CA HIS A 83 -8.85 -23.94 16.63
C HIS A 83 -10.37 -23.83 16.40
N PRO A 84 -11.15 -24.84 16.83
CA PRO A 84 -12.59 -24.87 16.60
C PRO A 84 -13.36 -23.78 17.37
N ASP A 85 -12.83 -23.32 18.50
CA ASP A 85 -13.39 -22.28 19.35
C ASP A 85 -12.31 -21.59 20.20
N GLY A 86 -12.72 -20.56 20.94
CA GLY A 86 -11.82 -19.78 21.80
C GLY A 86 -11.25 -20.59 22.97
N ASP A 87 -11.99 -21.54 23.53
CA ASP A 87 -11.52 -22.36 24.66
C ASP A 87 -10.40 -23.32 24.21
N ALA A 88 -10.52 -23.87 23.00
CA ALA A 88 -9.50 -24.70 22.38
C ALA A 88 -8.23 -23.89 22.04
N LEU A 89 -8.38 -22.62 21.64
CA LEU A 89 -7.24 -21.72 21.45
C LEU A 89 -6.54 -21.43 22.78
N LEU A 90 -7.28 -21.04 23.83
CA LEU A 90 -6.71 -20.70 25.13
C LEU A 90 -5.93 -21.89 25.73
N LYS A 91 -6.49 -23.11 25.66
CA LYS A 91 -5.78 -24.32 26.11
C LYS A 91 -4.48 -24.58 25.35
N HIS A 92 -4.44 -24.27 24.06
CA HIS A 92 -3.22 -24.42 23.27
C HIS A 92 -2.16 -23.39 23.68
N LEU A 93 -2.56 -22.14 23.93
CA LEU A 93 -1.66 -21.10 24.41
C LEU A 93 -1.09 -21.43 25.81
N ASP A 94 -1.93 -21.92 26.73
CA ASP A 94 -1.49 -22.37 28.05
C ASP A 94 -0.46 -23.52 27.96
N HIS A 95 -0.62 -24.41 26.98
CA HIS A 95 0.33 -25.50 26.73
C HIS A 95 1.67 -24.98 26.18
N LEU A 96 1.64 -24.04 25.23
CA LEU A 96 2.85 -23.41 24.69
C LEU A 96 3.63 -22.61 25.75
N ASP A 97 2.94 -21.94 26.66
CA ASP A 97 3.56 -21.21 27.77
C ASP A 97 4.22 -22.16 28.78
N ALA A 98 3.59 -23.31 29.06
CA ALA A 98 4.17 -24.35 29.89
C ALA A 98 5.42 -25.00 29.25
N ASP A 99 5.39 -25.26 27.94
CA ASP A 99 6.51 -25.85 27.19
C ASP A 99 7.68 -24.85 27.02
N ALA A 100 7.40 -23.55 26.94
CA ALA A 100 8.42 -22.49 26.93
C ALA A 100 9.04 -22.23 28.32
N GLY A 101 8.44 -22.80 29.38
CA GLY A 101 8.83 -22.64 30.78
C GLY A 101 9.83 -23.68 31.32
N GLU A 102 10.27 -24.65 30.52
CA GLU A 102 11.35 -25.57 30.89
C GLU A 102 12.73 -25.05 30.41
N PRO A 103 13.73 -24.90 31.31
CA PRO A 103 15.09 -24.49 30.96
C PRO A 103 15.92 -25.57 30.28
#